data_AF-A0A399Z863-F1
#
_entry.id   AF-A0A399Z863-F1
#
_cell.length_a   1.000
_cell.length_b   1.000
_cell.length_c   1.000
_cell.angle_alpha   90.00
_cell.angle_beta   90.00
_cell.angle_gamma   90.00
#
_symmetry.space_group_name_H-M   'P 1'
#
loop_
_entity.id
_entity.type
_entity.pdbx_description
1 polymer ?
#
loop_
_entity_poly.entity_id
_entity_poly.type
_entity_poly.pdbx_seq_one_letter_code
_entity_poly.pdbx_strand_id
1 'polypeptide(L)'
;MPIIDTKYQLSPGSCDRRAIQRDRLNDATVGRRKCPALTLLALLGLLLLLLAACSSGSPSVSEAETGVLTLPPVSARAEEGQRLRVVATTSIIGDVVGRVGGGAIDLTTLMRPGQDPHSYQPAATDLTAAADADVIFINGWNLEEALVGDLDSIGRRATIVPVS
;
A
#
# COMPACT_ATOMS: atom_id res chain seq x y z
N MET A 1 39.08 -0.15 10.92
CA MET A 1 39.83 1.11 10.96
C MET A 1 40.79 1.12 9.78
N PRO A 2 40.51 1.91 8.74
CA PRO A 2 41.58 2.59 8.02
C PRO A 2 41.34 4.09 8.01
N ILE A 3 42.39 4.80 8.41
CA ILE A 3 42.52 6.26 8.37
C ILE A 3 42.84 6.65 6.93
N ILE A 4 42.04 7.54 6.35
CA ILE A 4 42.32 8.18 5.09
C ILE A 4 42.75 9.61 5.41
N ASP A 5 43.99 9.94 5.11
CA ASP A 5 44.46 11.32 5.11
C ASP A 5 45.56 11.47 4.07
N THR A 6 45.27 12.10 2.93
CA THR A 6 46.27 12.90 2.23
C THR A 6 45.63 13.94 1.32
N LYS A 7 45.90 15.21 1.68
CA LYS A 7 46.06 16.39 0.81
C LYS A 7 44.91 16.78 -0.12
N TYR A 8 44.30 17.94 0.17
CA TYR A 8 44.36 19.07 -0.77
C TYR A 8 44.40 20.39 0.02
N GLN A 9 45.61 20.94 0.12
CA GLN A 9 45.89 22.34 0.43
C GLN A 9 45.79 23.14 -0.88
N LEU A 10 45.29 24.39 -0.80
CA LEU A 10 45.41 25.55 -1.71
C LEU A 10 44.05 26.27 -1.71
N SER A 11 43.88 27.59 -1.60
CA SER A 11 44.68 28.77 -1.24
C SER A 11 43.65 29.94 -1.18
N PRO A 12 43.95 31.09 -0.56
CA PRO A 12 42.93 32.06 -0.13
C PRO A 12 42.61 33.13 -1.18
N GLY A 13 41.41 33.70 -1.06
CA GLY A 13 41.13 35.06 -1.55
C GLY A 13 40.27 35.14 -2.82
N SER A 14 39.00 35.46 -2.63
CA SER A 14 38.38 36.63 -3.28
C SER A 14 36.97 36.81 -2.73
N CYS A 15 36.76 37.90 -2.01
CA CYS A 15 35.43 38.35 -1.60
C CYS A 15 34.74 38.89 -2.86
N ASP A 16 33.96 38.03 -3.52
CA ASP A 16 33.26 38.37 -4.76
C ASP A 16 32.12 39.36 -4.45
N ARG A 17 32.37 40.65 -4.75
CA ARG A 17 31.43 41.77 -4.60
C ARG A 17 30.12 41.59 -5.39
N ARG A 18 29.99 40.56 -6.22
CA ARG A 18 28.75 40.27 -6.97
C ARG A 18 27.64 39.64 -6.11
N ALA A 19 27.94 39.15 -4.91
CA ALA A 19 26.93 38.58 -4.01
C ALA A 19 26.13 39.64 -3.23
N ILE A 20 26.65 40.85 -3.04
CA ILE A 20 26.01 41.89 -2.19
C ILE A 20 25.03 42.78 -2.98
N GLN A 21 25.17 42.90 -4.31
CA GLN A 21 24.31 43.77 -5.13
C GLN A 21 23.00 43.10 -5.57
N ARG A 22 22.87 41.77 -5.47
CA ARG A 22 21.64 41.04 -5.87
C ARG A 22 20.56 40.99 -4.79
N ASP A 23 20.92 41.19 -3.52
CA ASP A 23 19.94 41.22 -2.42
C ASP A 23 19.17 42.54 -2.31
N ARG A 24 19.57 43.57 -3.06
CA ARG A 24 18.92 44.89 -3.04
C ARG A 24 17.77 45.06 -4.05
N LEU A 25 17.42 44.03 -4.82
CA LEU A 25 16.34 44.11 -5.83
C LEU A 25 15.09 43.29 -5.50
N ASN A 26 15.08 42.53 -4.39
CA ASN A 26 13.87 41.85 -3.91
C ASN A 26 13.17 42.56 -2.74
N ASP A 27 13.64 43.74 -2.33
CA ASP A 27 12.98 44.64 -1.38
C ASP A 27 11.84 45.44 -2.04
N ALA A 28 10.97 44.71 -2.77
CA ALA A 28 9.69 45.19 -3.27
C ALA A 28 8.54 44.27 -2.80
N THR A 29 8.75 43.52 -1.71
CA THR A 29 7.64 42.92 -0.97
C THR A 29 6.94 43.99 -0.15
N VAL A 30 6.03 44.69 -0.85
CA VAL A 30 4.69 45.01 -0.36
C VAL A 30 4.68 45.50 1.08
N GLY A 31 4.70 46.82 1.24
CA GLY A 31 4.22 47.51 2.43
C GLY A 31 2.75 47.13 2.69
N ARG A 32 2.54 46.01 3.38
CA ARG A 32 1.25 45.59 3.92
C ARG A 32 0.95 46.48 5.12
N ARG A 33 0.43 47.67 4.83
CA ARG A 33 -0.51 48.33 5.75
C ARG A 33 -1.62 47.30 5.99
N LYS A 34 -1.70 46.78 7.21
CA LYS A 34 -2.77 45.88 7.65
C LYS A 34 -4.09 46.65 7.54
N CYS A 35 -4.76 46.58 6.40
CA CYS A 35 -6.14 46.99 6.28
C CYS A 35 -7.00 45.83 6.80
N PRO A 36 -7.65 45.92 7.96
CA PRO A 36 -8.43 44.82 8.54
C PRO A 36 -9.62 44.41 7.64
N ALA A 37 -10.03 45.31 6.75
CA ALA A 37 -11.04 45.06 5.72
C ALA A 37 -10.62 43.98 4.70
N LEU A 38 -9.33 43.89 4.36
CA LEU A 38 -8.83 42.93 3.37
C LEU A 38 -8.73 41.51 3.94
N THR A 39 -8.36 41.40 5.22
CA THR A 39 -8.40 40.13 5.96
C THR A 39 -9.83 39.65 6.20
N LEU A 40 -10.79 40.56 6.43
CA LEU A 40 -12.19 40.20 6.60
C LEU A 40 -12.82 39.72 5.29
N LEU A 41 -12.52 40.36 4.16
CA LEU A 41 -12.95 39.92 2.82
C LEU A 41 -12.37 38.55 2.44
N ALA A 42 -11.10 38.29 2.78
CA ALA A 42 -10.48 36.99 2.55
C ALA A 42 -11.11 35.88 3.39
N LEU A 43 -11.43 36.15 4.67
CA LEU A 43 -12.11 35.19 5.55
C LEU A 43 -13.56 34.94 5.12
N LEU A 44 -14.29 35.98 4.72
CA LEU A 44 -15.65 35.85 4.19
C LEU A 44 -15.66 35.06 2.87
N GLY A 45 -14.67 35.30 2.00
CA GLY A 45 -14.49 34.53 0.77
C GLY A 45 -14.19 33.06 1.02
N LEU A 46 -13.31 32.75 2.00
CA LEU A 46 -13.01 31.37 2.39
C LEU A 46 -14.22 30.68 3.03
N LEU A 47 -15.00 31.39 3.84
CA LEU A 47 -16.23 30.88 4.44
C LEU A 47 -17.30 30.58 3.37
N LEU A 48 -17.49 31.46 2.39
CA LEU A 48 -18.40 31.24 1.25
C LEU A 48 -17.97 30.04 0.40
N LEU A 49 -16.66 29.84 0.21
CA LEU A 49 -16.13 28.68 -0.51
C LEU A 49 -16.41 27.35 0.21
N LEU A 50 -16.35 27.34 1.55
CA LEU A 50 -16.68 26.18 2.36
C LEU A 50 -18.18 25.85 2.35
N LEU A 51 -19.07 26.86 2.32
CA LEU A 51 -20.51 26.63 2.27
C LEU A 51 -20.99 26.06 0.92
N ALA A 52 -20.33 26.38 -0.19
CA ALA A 52 -20.70 25.88 -1.51
C ALA A 52 -20.37 24.38 -1.72
N ALA A 53 -19.56 23.78 -0.85
CA ALA A 53 -19.13 22.39 -0.97
C ALA A 53 -20.20 21.35 -0.57
N CYS A 54 -21.36 21.77 -0.05
CA CYS A 54 -22.44 20.86 0.34
C CYS A 54 -23.55 20.68 -0.72
N SER A 55 -23.36 21.14 -1.95
CA SER A 55 -24.38 21.04 -3.02
C SER A 55 -23.90 20.26 -4.24
N SER A 56 -23.91 18.92 -4.13
CA SER A 56 -23.97 17.92 -5.21
C SER A 56 -24.18 16.57 -4.52
N GLY A 57 -25.21 15.76 -4.66
CA GLY A 57 -26.24 15.56 -5.68
C GLY A 57 -26.57 14.06 -5.59
N SER A 58 -27.74 13.70 -5.06
CA SER A 58 -28.13 12.31 -4.77
C SER A 58 -28.36 11.49 -6.04
N PRO A 59 -27.92 10.22 -6.12
CA PRO A 59 -28.62 9.20 -6.89
C PRO A 59 -29.70 8.57 -6.00
N SER A 60 -30.94 8.58 -6.50
CA SER A 60 -32.07 7.86 -5.93
C SER A 60 -31.85 6.35 -6.05
N VAL A 61 -31.67 5.67 -4.91
CA VAL A 61 -31.95 4.24 -4.77
C VAL A 61 -32.88 4.06 -3.59
N SER A 62 -34.03 3.46 -3.89
CA SER A 62 -35.13 3.16 -3.00
C SER A 62 -34.65 2.47 -1.73
N GLU A 63 -34.97 3.05 -0.59
CA GLU A 63 -34.87 2.43 0.72
C GLU A 63 -35.85 1.25 0.76
N ALA A 64 -35.32 0.04 0.71
CA ALA A 64 -35.90 -1.10 1.39
C ALA A 64 -34.87 -1.53 2.43
N GLU A 65 -35.14 -1.15 3.67
CA GLU A 65 -34.29 -1.41 4.82
C GLU A 65 -34.09 -2.91 5.02
N THR A 66 -32.86 -3.36 4.87
CA THR A 66 -32.32 -4.48 5.64
C THR A 66 -30.81 -4.25 5.73
N GLY A 67 -30.30 -4.10 6.95
CA GLY A 67 -28.88 -3.82 7.21
C GLY A 67 -27.99 -4.90 6.60
N VAL A 68 -27.44 -4.61 5.43
CA VAL A 68 -26.41 -5.41 4.77
C VAL A 68 -25.16 -4.55 4.73
N LEU A 69 -24.05 -5.15 5.15
CA LEU A 69 -22.71 -4.58 5.06
C LEU A 69 -22.39 -4.26 3.58
N THR A 70 -22.64 -3.02 3.15
CA THR A 70 -22.28 -2.57 1.81
C THR A 70 -20.76 -2.45 1.72
N LEU A 71 -20.13 -3.49 1.16
CA LEU A 71 -18.72 -3.47 0.78
C LEU A 71 -18.53 -2.55 -0.44
N PRO A 72 -17.42 -1.81 -0.54
CA PRO A 72 -17.10 -1.01 -1.72
C PRO A 72 -16.97 -1.92 -2.95
N PRO A 73 -17.38 -1.46 -4.15
CA PRO A 73 -17.23 -2.25 -5.37
C PRO A 73 -15.74 -2.43 -5.70
N VAL A 74 -15.23 -3.64 -5.50
CA VAL A 74 -13.91 -4.05 -5.99
C VAL A 74 -14.06 -4.42 -7.47
N SER A 75 -13.60 -3.54 -8.35
CA SER A 75 -13.44 -3.87 -9.78
C SER A 75 -12.12 -4.61 -9.98
N ALA A 76 -12.15 -5.93 -9.83
CA ALA A 76 -11.06 -6.79 -10.30
C ALA A 76 -11.20 -6.97 -11.81
N ARG A 77 -10.28 -6.39 -12.60
CA ARG A 77 -10.13 -6.72 -14.02
C ARG A 77 -9.14 -7.88 -14.13
N ALA A 78 -9.66 -9.09 -14.21
CA ALA A 78 -8.89 -10.22 -14.73
C ALA A 78 -8.93 -10.15 -16.25
N GLU A 79 -7.77 -10.25 -16.91
CA GLU A 79 -7.71 -10.48 -18.35
C GLU A 79 -8.38 -11.82 -18.66
N GLU A 80 -9.24 -11.87 -19.69
CA GLU A 80 -9.99 -13.09 -20.03
C GLU A 80 -9.02 -14.25 -20.29
N GLY A 81 -9.20 -15.34 -19.54
CA GLY A 81 -8.40 -16.56 -19.68
C GLY A 81 -7.14 -16.63 -18.79
N GLN A 82 -6.79 -15.58 -18.05
CA GLN A 82 -5.70 -15.65 -17.08
C GLN A 82 -6.22 -16.14 -15.72
N ARG A 83 -5.70 -17.28 -15.26
CA ARG A 83 -5.99 -17.82 -13.93
C ARG A 83 -5.01 -17.28 -12.90
N LEU A 84 -5.51 -16.97 -11.70
CA LEU A 84 -4.66 -16.62 -10.56
C LEU A 84 -4.00 -17.87 -10.01
N ARG A 85 -2.68 -17.82 -9.78
CA ARG A 85 -1.95 -18.87 -9.09
C ARG A 85 -2.14 -18.67 -7.60
N VAL A 86 -2.86 -19.59 -6.99
CA VAL A 86 -3.26 -19.50 -5.59
C VAL A 86 -2.63 -20.64 -4.82
N VAL A 87 -2.05 -20.33 -3.67
CA VAL A 87 -1.59 -21.36 -2.72
C VAL A 87 -2.46 -21.31 -1.47
N ALA A 88 -2.86 -22.47 -0.97
CA ALA A 88 -3.45 -22.62 0.36
C ALA A 88 -2.53 -23.51 1.21
N THR A 89 -2.26 -23.11 2.45
CA THR A 89 -1.40 -23.88 3.35
C THR A 89 -2.04 -25.21 3.75
N THR A 90 -3.29 -25.16 4.22
CA THR A 90 -4.01 -26.33 4.74
C THR A 90 -5.10 -26.82 3.78
N SER A 91 -5.37 -28.12 3.82
CA SER A 91 -6.47 -28.72 3.03
C SER A 91 -7.86 -28.14 3.31
N ILE A 92 -8.11 -27.67 4.54
CA ILE A 92 -9.39 -27.04 4.91
C ILE A 92 -9.56 -25.71 4.15
N ILE A 93 -8.52 -24.87 4.15
CA ILE A 93 -8.52 -23.62 3.39
C ILE A 93 -8.57 -23.89 1.90
N GLY A 94 -7.83 -24.90 1.43
CA GLY A 94 -7.83 -25.33 0.03
C GLY A 94 -9.24 -25.69 -0.48
N ASP A 95 -10.03 -26.42 0.31
CA ASP A 95 -11.42 -26.75 -0.07
C ASP A 95 -12.29 -25.49 -0.21
N VAL A 96 -12.20 -24.55 0.74
CA VAL A 96 -12.97 -23.30 0.69
C VAL A 96 -12.53 -22.44 -0.50
N VAL A 97 -11.23 -22.22 -0.66
CA VAL A 97 -10.65 -21.41 -1.74
C VAL A 97 -10.96 -22.01 -3.11
N GLY A 98 -10.89 -23.33 -3.24
CA GLY A 98 -11.22 -24.03 -4.49
C GLY A 98 -12.69 -23.84 -4.89
N ARG A 99 -13.61 -23.89 -3.92
CA ARG A 99 -15.05 -23.65 -4.16
C ARG A 99 -15.34 -22.20 -4.53
N VAL A 100 -14.65 -21.25 -3.91
CA VAL A 100 -14.84 -19.81 -4.18
C VAL A 100 -14.20 -19.40 -5.51
N GLY A 101 -12.96 -19.82 -5.77
CA GLY A 101 -12.22 -19.43 -6.97
C GLY A 101 -12.62 -20.20 -8.23
N GLY A 102 -13.10 -21.44 -8.09
CA GLY A 102 -13.57 -22.26 -9.20
C GLY A 102 -12.59 -22.29 -10.38
N GLY A 103 -13.08 -22.04 -11.59
CA GLY A 103 -12.27 -22.05 -12.81
C GLY A 103 -11.38 -20.80 -13.02
N ALA A 104 -11.43 -19.82 -12.13
CA ALA A 104 -10.64 -18.58 -12.23
C ALA A 104 -9.27 -18.69 -11.57
N ILE A 105 -8.99 -19.79 -10.86
CA ILE A 105 -7.74 -19.98 -10.12
C ILE A 105 -7.08 -21.31 -10.49
N ASP A 106 -5.76 -21.33 -10.41
CA ASP A 106 -4.96 -22.55 -10.36
C ASP A 106 -4.48 -22.72 -8.91
N LEU A 107 -5.15 -23.61 -8.18
CA LEU A 107 -4.95 -23.81 -6.74
C LEU A 107 -3.92 -24.91 -6.46
N THR A 108 -2.92 -24.59 -5.66
CA THR A 108 -2.01 -25.57 -5.02
C THR A 108 -2.28 -25.60 -3.51
N THR A 109 -2.43 -26.79 -2.95
CA THR A 109 -2.54 -26.98 -1.49
C THR A 109 -1.28 -27.65 -0.97
N LEU A 110 -0.61 -27.05 0.01
CA LEU A 110 0.69 -27.55 0.51
C LEU A 110 0.49 -28.79 1.39
N MET A 111 -0.31 -28.67 2.44
CA MET A 111 -0.55 -29.74 3.41
C MET A 111 -1.70 -30.64 2.96
N ARG A 112 -1.42 -31.93 2.78
CA ARG A 112 -2.46 -32.96 2.55
C ARG A 112 -3.34 -33.13 3.81
N PRO A 113 -4.57 -33.65 3.66
CA PRO A 113 -5.42 -33.97 4.81
C PRO A 113 -4.69 -34.82 5.85
N GLY A 114 -4.77 -34.42 7.12
CA GLY A 114 -4.16 -35.11 8.24
C GLY A 114 -2.70 -34.74 8.55
N GLN A 115 -2.06 -33.86 7.76
CA GLN A 115 -0.76 -33.31 8.14
C GLN A 115 -0.90 -32.23 9.22
N ASP A 116 0.06 -32.20 10.14
CA ASP A 116 0.11 -31.23 11.23
C ASP A 116 0.83 -29.94 10.79
N PRO A 117 0.16 -28.77 10.83
CA PRO A 117 0.76 -27.49 10.46
C PRO A 117 1.91 -27.05 11.38
N HIS A 118 1.97 -27.53 12.61
CA HIS A 118 3.04 -27.16 13.56
C HIS A 118 4.37 -27.86 13.26
N SER A 119 4.33 -29.04 12.65
CA SER A 119 5.51 -29.83 12.30
C SER A 119 5.74 -29.92 10.79
N TYR A 120 5.00 -29.15 9.99
CA TYR A 120 5.13 -29.20 8.54
C TYR A 120 6.46 -28.61 8.09
N GLN A 121 7.19 -29.34 7.25
CA GLN A 121 8.40 -28.86 6.59
C GLN A 121 8.14 -28.79 5.08
N PRO A 122 8.17 -27.59 4.46
CA PRO A 122 7.93 -27.45 3.03
C PRO A 122 9.04 -28.14 2.22
N ALA A 123 8.65 -28.85 1.18
CA ALA A 123 9.56 -29.33 0.16
C ALA A 123 10.02 -28.17 -0.75
N ALA A 124 11.11 -28.37 -1.50
CA ALA A 124 11.57 -27.38 -2.48
C ALA A 124 10.49 -27.02 -3.52
N THR A 125 9.63 -27.97 -3.89
CA THR A 125 8.48 -27.75 -4.78
C THR A 125 7.43 -26.84 -4.18
N ASP A 126 7.21 -26.93 -2.86
CA ASP A 126 6.23 -26.12 -2.14
C ASP A 126 6.69 -24.67 -2.08
N LEU A 127 7.97 -24.46 -1.78
CA LEU A 127 8.59 -23.14 -1.78
C LEU A 127 8.59 -22.52 -3.17
N THR A 128 8.78 -23.33 -4.23
CA THR A 128 8.67 -22.85 -5.62
C THR A 128 7.23 -22.44 -5.95
N ALA A 129 6.24 -23.27 -5.59
CA ALA A 129 4.84 -22.95 -5.80
C ALA A 129 4.42 -21.67 -5.05
N ALA A 130 4.91 -21.48 -3.83
CA ALA A 130 4.68 -20.28 -3.05
C ALA A 130 5.37 -19.03 -3.65
N ALA A 131 6.61 -19.16 -4.13
CA ALA A 131 7.34 -18.07 -4.77
C ALA A 131 6.68 -17.59 -6.08
N ASP A 132 6.05 -18.52 -6.81
CA ASP A 132 5.33 -18.24 -8.05
C ASP A 132 3.86 -17.84 -7.83
N ALA A 133 3.35 -17.91 -6.60
CA ALA A 133 1.95 -17.60 -6.31
C ALA A 133 1.66 -16.10 -6.46
N ASP A 134 0.43 -15.78 -6.86
CA ASP A 134 -0.08 -14.42 -6.82
C ASP A 134 -0.65 -14.10 -5.42
N VAL A 135 -1.25 -15.11 -4.76
CA VAL A 135 -1.77 -15.04 -3.39
C VAL A 135 -1.57 -16.36 -2.65
N ILE A 136 -1.25 -16.26 -1.36
CA ILE A 136 -1.10 -17.39 -0.44
C ILE A 136 -2.09 -17.20 0.71
N PHE A 137 -2.99 -18.15 0.89
CA PHE A 137 -3.91 -18.19 2.03
C PHE A 137 -3.32 -19.03 3.16
N ILE A 138 -3.23 -18.42 4.34
CA ILE A 138 -2.82 -19.07 5.59
C ILE A 138 -4.00 -19.08 6.56
N ASN A 139 -4.01 -19.99 7.52
CA ASN A 139 -5.06 -19.98 8.55
C ASN A 139 -4.96 -18.72 9.40
N GLY A 140 -3.73 -18.43 9.85
CA GLY A 140 -3.47 -17.39 10.83
C GLY A 140 -3.37 -17.97 12.24
N TRP A 141 -3.48 -17.10 13.24
CA TRP A 141 -3.34 -17.45 14.67
C TRP A 141 -2.09 -18.27 14.99
N ASN A 142 -1.01 -18.05 14.25
CA ASN A 142 0.28 -18.72 14.43
C ASN A 142 0.22 -20.26 14.25
N LEU A 143 -0.76 -20.78 13.50
CA LEU A 143 -0.89 -22.22 13.26
C LEU A 143 0.26 -22.75 12.39
N GLU A 144 0.64 -22.00 11.35
CA GLU A 144 1.72 -22.33 10.42
C GLU A 144 3.04 -21.60 10.74
N GLU A 145 3.36 -21.37 12.02
CA GLU A 145 4.49 -20.52 12.48
C GLU A 145 5.80 -20.75 11.72
N ALA A 146 6.27 -22.00 11.66
CA ALA A 146 7.51 -22.36 10.99
C ALA A 146 7.45 -22.06 9.48
N LEU A 147 6.33 -22.43 8.84
CA LEU A 147 6.13 -22.23 7.41
C LEU A 147 6.05 -20.74 7.05
N VAL A 148 5.43 -19.90 7.87
CA VAL A 148 5.36 -18.45 7.60
C VAL A 148 6.77 -17.84 7.54
N GLY A 149 7.67 -18.26 8.45
CA GLY A 149 9.07 -17.86 8.41
C GLY A 149 9.78 -18.27 7.11
N ASP A 150 9.54 -19.50 6.65
CA ASP A 150 10.06 -19.98 5.36
C ASP A 150 9.49 -19.18 4.18
N LEU A 151 8.18 -18.87 4.19
CA LEU A 151 7.49 -18.11 3.15
C LEU A 151 7.96 -16.64 3.05
N ASP A 152 8.25 -16.00 4.19
CA ASP A 152 8.78 -14.63 4.20
C ASP A 152 10.19 -14.55 3.58
N SER A 153 10.95 -15.65 3.62
CA SER A 153 12.32 -15.71 3.13
C SER A 153 12.44 -15.83 1.60
N ILE A 154 11.44 -16.39 0.92
CA ILE A 154 11.47 -16.71 -0.53
C ILE A 154 11.15 -15.54 -1.47
N GLY A 155 10.99 -14.32 -0.93
CA GLY A 155 10.96 -13.08 -1.71
C GLY A 155 9.56 -12.70 -2.21
N ARG A 156 9.10 -11.53 -1.74
CA ARG A 156 7.71 -11.05 -1.83
C ARG A 156 7.21 -10.70 -3.24
N ARG A 157 6.82 -11.70 -4.03
CA ARG A 157 5.82 -11.49 -5.10
C ARG A 157 4.39 -11.80 -4.66
N ALA A 158 4.20 -12.84 -3.86
CA ALA A 158 2.87 -13.27 -3.44
C ALA A 158 2.32 -12.43 -2.28
N THR A 159 1.01 -12.17 -2.30
CA THR A 159 0.31 -11.58 -1.16
C THR A 159 -0.09 -12.68 -0.17
N ILE A 160 0.36 -12.59 1.08
CA ILE A 160 -0.04 -13.54 2.14
C ILE A 160 -1.29 -13.01 2.83
N VAL A 161 -2.36 -13.82 2.86
CA VAL A 161 -3.67 -13.47 3.41
C VAL A 161 -4.04 -14.46 4.53
N PRO A 162 -4.06 -14.03 5.80
CA PRO A 162 -4.65 -14.82 6.87
C PRO A 162 -6.18 -14.83 6.76
N VAL A 163 -6.79 -16.00 6.99
CA VAL A 163 -8.25 -16.19 6.92
C VAL A 163 -8.94 -15.84 8.25
N SER A 164 -8.19 -15.87 9.37
CA SER A 164 -8.65 -15.60 10.74
C SER A 164 -8.60 -14.14 11.18
#